data_AF-A0AAI9T4X9-F1
#
_entry.id   AF-A0AAI9T4X9-F1
#
_cell.length_a   1.000
_cell.length_b   1.000
_cell.length_c   1.000
_cell.angle_alpha   90.00
_cell.angle_beta   90.00
_cell.angle_gamma   90.00
#
_symmetry.space_group_name_H-M   'P 1'
#
loop_
_entity.id
_entity.type
_entity.pdbx_description
1 polymer ?
#
loop_
_entity_poly.entity_id
_entity_poly.type
_entity_poly.pdbx_seq_one_letter_code
_entity_poly.pdbx_strand_id
1 'polypeptide(L)'
;MLNTKIAALTPRTDEQKQARLSKSTPIGEDGKPYVEWDFNLNATPSTQHRLWLAQAKSLISYKNTPNVDPRYILSYPLAKKRLEFKGYSTGELFGVGCLNLVSIDADYEVHGRKDQIVAQRRLKTSYSHRSTAALTTGKPVTLTWYSDSNFTKWDFICCDEQQLPAAKFTSKIWGVKKLGRIKFMGPMAHNQKLQEEIVVTSLTLSYQMAVLTGNILNLAGALIARPGHEPKAGSSAPRTVPFSSSRESTEIGQSQAEASEQPANGTQPQSAI
;
A
#
# COMPACT_ATOMS: atom_id res chain seq x y z
N MET A 1 31.73 66.42 18.86
CA MET A 1 31.06 65.90 17.66
C MET A 1 31.01 64.38 17.76
N LEU A 2 29.87 63.80 18.14
CA LEU A 2 29.62 62.36 18.15
C LEU A 2 28.13 62.18 17.82
N ASN A 3 27.83 61.70 16.61
CA ASN A 3 26.46 61.46 16.14
C ASN A 3 26.16 59.96 16.24
N THR A 4 25.30 59.59 17.19
CA THR A 4 24.76 58.24 17.35
C THR A 4 23.44 58.13 16.59
N LYS A 5 23.42 57.43 15.44
CA LYS A 5 22.19 57.04 14.76
C LYS A 5 21.69 55.70 15.33
N ILE A 6 20.62 55.75 16.11
CA ILE A 6 19.83 54.57 16.49
C ILE A 6 18.89 54.26 15.33
N ALA A 7 19.11 53.15 14.63
CA ALA A 7 18.19 52.63 13.63
C ALA A 7 17.06 51.86 14.34
N ALA A 8 15.83 52.32 14.15
CA ALA A 8 14.63 51.67 14.65
C ALA A 8 14.42 50.31 13.95
N LEU A 9 14.34 49.24 14.74
CA LEU A 9 13.89 47.91 14.32
C LEU A 9 12.36 47.93 14.20
N THR A 10 11.87 48.00 12.97
CA THR A 10 10.45 47.78 12.66
C THR A 10 10.09 46.29 12.84
N PRO A 11 8.99 45.95 13.53
CA PRO A 11 8.54 44.56 13.65
C PRO A 11 8.09 44.03 12.29
N ARG A 12 8.63 42.87 11.93
CA ARG A 12 8.45 42.18 10.65
C ARG A 12 7.09 41.46 10.66
N THR A 13 6.09 42.12 10.10
CA THR A 13 4.70 41.64 9.97
C THR A 13 4.62 40.26 9.29
N ASP A 14 3.78 39.38 9.81
CA ASP A 14 3.53 38.01 9.36
C ASP A 14 3.15 37.86 7.87
N GLU A 15 2.79 38.95 7.20
CA GLU A 15 2.55 39.02 5.76
C GLU A 15 3.79 38.68 4.91
N GLN A 16 5.01 38.99 5.36
CA GLN A 16 6.22 38.61 4.61
C GLN A 16 6.53 37.10 4.68
N LYS A 17 6.00 36.38 5.68
CA LYS A 17 6.07 34.91 5.73
C LYS A 17 5.09 34.29 4.73
N GLN A 18 3.87 34.83 4.62
CA GLN A 18 2.89 34.35 3.64
C GLN A 18 3.28 34.68 2.19
N ALA A 19 3.86 35.86 1.94
CA ALA A 19 4.34 36.26 0.61
C ALA A 19 5.57 35.46 0.10
N ARG A 20 6.29 34.72 0.98
CA ARG A 20 7.35 33.79 0.57
C ARG A 20 6.85 32.38 0.25
N LEU A 21 5.61 32.03 0.65
CA LEU A 21 4.96 30.78 0.24
C LEU A 21 4.22 30.90 -1.10
N SER A 22 4.02 32.11 -1.65
CA SER A 22 3.46 32.32 -2.99
C SER A 22 4.49 32.20 -4.12
N LYS A 23 5.54 31.38 -3.95
CA LYS A 23 6.40 30.96 -5.06
C LYS A 23 5.57 30.09 -6.00
N SER A 24 5.20 30.68 -7.14
CA SER A 24 4.69 30.05 -8.36
C SER A 24 4.35 28.57 -8.20
N THR A 25 3.06 28.26 -8.02
CA THR A 25 2.58 26.87 -8.07
C THR A 25 3.14 26.22 -9.33
N PRO A 26 3.91 25.12 -9.21
CA PRO A 26 4.50 24.49 -10.38
C PRO A 26 3.35 24.02 -11.28
N ILE A 27 3.37 24.53 -12.51
CA ILE A 27 2.39 24.21 -13.55
C ILE A 27 2.92 23.01 -14.32
N GLY A 28 2.11 21.97 -14.46
CA GLY A 28 2.45 20.78 -15.23
C GLY A 28 2.52 21.08 -16.71
N GLU A 29 3.03 20.13 -17.50
CA GLU A 29 3.03 20.21 -18.97
C GLU A 29 1.60 20.37 -19.54
N ASP A 30 0.58 19.99 -18.77
CA ASP A 30 -0.84 20.12 -19.07
C ASP A 30 -1.44 21.47 -18.64
N GLY A 31 -0.63 22.42 -18.18
CA GLY A 31 -1.10 23.72 -17.72
C GLY A 31 -1.79 23.69 -16.35
N LYS A 32 -1.79 22.56 -15.63
CA LYS A 32 -2.50 22.40 -14.36
C LYS A 32 -1.55 22.43 -13.16
N PRO A 33 -2.01 22.96 -12.01
CA PRO A 33 -1.21 22.97 -10.79
C PRO A 33 -0.98 21.54 -10.27
N TYR A 34 0.23 21.23 -9.81
CA TYR A 34 0.57 19.94 -9.20
C TYR A 34 1.43 20.10 -7.94
N VAL A 35 1.50 19.04 -7.13
CA VAL A 35 2.40 18.94 -5.98
C VAL A 35 3.18 17.63 -6.08
N GLU A 36 4.49 17.65 -5.85
CA GLU A 36 5.33 16.44 -5.87
C GLU A 36 6.05 16.24 -4.52
N TRP A 37 5.97 15.03 -3.99
CA TRP A 37 6.72 14.59 -2.81
C TRP A 37 7.66 13.44 -3.14
N ASP A 38 8.84 13.46 -2.55
CA ASP A 38 9.85 12.42 -2.65
C ASP A 38 9.90 11.59 -1.36
N PHE A 39 10.06 10.28 -1.51
CA PHE A 39 10.20 9.33 -0.40
C PHE A 39 11.65 8.87 -0.33
N ASN A 40 12.36 9.29 0.70
CA ASN A 40 13.77 8.96 0.91
C ASN A 40 13.93 8.00 2.07
N LEU A 41 14.69 6.93 1.87
CA LEU A 41 15.07 6.01 2.95
C LEU A 41 16.09 6.72 3.84
N ASN A 42 15.81 6.80 5.13
CA ASN A 42 16.79 7.20 6.12
C ASN A 42 17.14 5.97 6.96
N ALA A 43 18.17 5.25 6.52
CA ALA A 43 18.80 4.24 7.35
C ALA A 43 19.57 4.99 8.44
N THR A 44 19.01 5.11 9.64
CA THR A 44 19.78 5.58 10.79
C THR A 44 20.63 4.40 11.27
N PRO A 45 21.97 4.44 11.15
CA PRO A 45 22.80 3.50 11.89
C PRO A 45 22.74 3.95 13.35
N SER A 46 21.85 3.36 14.14
CA SER A 46 21.81 3.66 15.57
C SER A 46 23.06 3.05 16.22
N THR A 47 24.02 3.92 16.57
CA THR A 47 25.23 3.61 17.32
C THR A 47 24.90 3.29 18.78
N GLN A 48 24.13 2.23 19.03
CA GLN A 48 24.15 1.49 20.30
C GLN A 48 23.67 0.06 20.02
N HIS A 49 24.62 -0.88 20.08
CA HIS A 49 24.35 -2.31 20.11
C HIS A 49 23.49 -2.64 21.34
N ARG A 50 22.18 -2.85 21.16
CA ARG A 50 21.44 -3.96 21.79
C ARG A 50 19.94 -3.96 21.42
N LEU A 51 19.61 -4.99 20.65
CA LEU A 51 18.41 -5.83 20.77
C LEU A 51 17.08 -5.27 20.25
N TRP A 52 16.80 -5.78 19.04
CA TRP A 52 15.51 -6.26 18.53
C TRP A 52 14.57 -5.22 17.90
N LEU A 53 14.56 -5.28 16.55
CA LEU A 53 13.67 -4.61 15.58
C LEU A 53 14.15 -3.24 15.08
N ALA A 54 15.17 -3.26 14.22
CA ALA A 54 15.47 -2.15 13.33
C ALA A 54 14.18 -1.74 12.58
N GLN A 55 13.62 -0.57 12.88
CA GLN A 55 12.50 -0.04 12.12
C GLN A 55 13.08 0.72 10.93
N ALA A 56 12.76 0.29 9.72
CA ALA A 56 13.10 1.08 8.54
C ALA A 56 12.25 2.36 8.56
N LYS A 57 12.89 3.52 8.45
CA LYS A 57 12.22 4.82 8.42
C LYS A 57 12.43 5.47 7.06
N SER A 58 11.36 6.04 6.53
CA SER A 58 11.41 6.82 5.31
C SER A 58 10.87 8.22 5.57
N LEU A 59 11.57 9.21 5.05
CA LEU A 59 11.23 10.62 5.16
C LEU A 59 10.48 11.05 3.90
N ILE A 60 9.36 11.72 4.10
CA ILE A 60 8.52 12.25 3.03
C ILE A 60 8.73 13.75 2.99
N SER A 61 9.30 14.26 1.91
CA SER A 61 9.63 15.68 1.75
C SER A 61 9.09 16.21 0.43
N TYR A 62 8.89 17.53 0.36
CA TYR A 62 8.63 18.18 -0.92
C TYR A 62 9.81 17.97 -1.88
N LYS A 63 9.49 17.81 -3.16
CA LYS A 63 10.50 17.77 -4.20
C LYS A 63 11.18 19.14 -4.30
N ASN A 64 12.50 19.13 -4.52
CA ASN A 64 13.35 20.32 -4.70
C ASN A 64 13.53 21.22 -3.47
N THR A 65 13.19 20.75 -2.26
CA THR A 65 13.50 21.47 -1.01
C THR A 65 14.35 20.60 -0.06
N PRO A 66 15.63 20.34 -0.40
CA PRO A 66 16.49 19.45 0.38
C PRO A 66 16.83 19.97 1.79
N ASN A 67 16.66 21.28 2.03
CA ASN A 67 17.01 21.94 3.29
C ASN A 67 15.78 22.26 4.17
N VAL A 68 14.61 21.73 3.84
CA VAL A 68 13.39 21.89 4.64
C VAL A 68 13.15 20.57 5.37
N ASP A 69 12.77 20.68 6.64
CA ASP A 69 12.40 19.51 7.44
C ASP A 69 11.38 18.65 6.69
N PRO A 70 11.51 17.31 6.73
CA PRO A 70 10.53 16.42 6.15
C PRO A 70 9.13 16.74 6.66
N ARG A 71 8.11 16.46 5.85
CA ARG A 71 6.71 16.69 6.23
C ARG A 71 6.18 15.53 7.06
N TYR A 72 6.53 14.32 6.67
CA TYR A 72 6.07 13.09 7.32
C TYR A 72 7.17 12.05 7.47
N ILE A 73 6.93 11.12 8.40
CA ILE A 73 7.76 9.94 8.65
C ILE A 73 6.90 8.71 8.39
N LEU A 74 7.35 7.86 7.47
CA LEU A 74 6.88 6.49 7.33
C LEU A 74 7.76 5.58 8.16
N SER A 75 7.18 4.85 9.10
CA SER A 75 7.87 3.82 9.87
C SER A 75 7.38 2.44 9.48
N TYR A 76 8.30 1.55 9.16
CA TYR A 76 8.04 0.13 8.91
C TYR A 76 8.71 -0.71 9.99
N PRO A 77 8.02 -0.96 11.11
CA PRO A 77 8.49 -1.90 12.12
C PRO A 77 8.52 -3.32 11.56
N LEU A 78 9.70 -3.88 11.27
CA LEU A 78 9.86 -5.22 10.66
C LEU A 78 9.09 -6.34 11.39
N ALA A 79 8.87 -6.22 12.70
CA ALA A 79 8.08 -7.19 13.48
C ALA A 79 6.58 -7.16 13.22
N LYS A 80 6.06 -6.05 12.67
CA LYS A 80 4.64 -5.83 12.49
C LYS A 80 4.38 -5.69 11.00
N LYS A 81 3.36 -6.39 10.49
CA LYS A 81 2.91 -6.25 9.10
C LYS A 81 2.12 -4.96 8.92
N ARG A 82 2.67 -3.84 9.40
CA ARG A 82 2.01 -2.53 9.39
C ARG A 82 2.98 -1.40 9.08
N LEU A 83 2.48 -0.41 8.37
CA LEU A 83 3.12 0.86 8.09
C LEU A 83 2.50 1.91 9.02
N GLU A 84 3.33 2.74 9.65
CA GLU A 84 2.87 3.85 10.49
C GLU A 84 3.28 5.18 9.86
N PHE A 85 2.31 6.09 9.71
CA PHE A 85 2.50 7.39 9.08
C PHE A 85 2.33 8.49 10.11
N LYS A 86 3.39 9.29 10.33
CA LYS A 86 3.43 10.33 11.36
C LYS A 86 3.81 11.68 10.80
N GLY A 87 3.25 12.75 11.37
CA GLY A 87 3.76 14.11 11.17
C GLY A 87 5.20 14.23 11.65
N TYR A 88 6.08 14.86 10.87
CA TYR A 88 7.50 14.98 11.27
C TYR A 88 7.67 15.90 12.48
N SER A 89 7.02 17.07 12.47
CA SER A 89 7.11 18.06 13.55
C SER A 89 6.28 17.70 14.77
N THR A 90 5.09 17.12 14.55
CA THR A 90 4.15 16.81 15.63
C THR A 90 4.35 15.42 16.23
N GLY A 91 4.94 14.50 15.47
CA GLY A 91 5.03 13.07 15.84
C GLY A 91 3.67 12.35 15.85
N GLU A 92 2.59 13.04 15.50
CA GLU A 92 1.21 12.54 15.56
C GLU A 92 0.97 11.49 14.47
N LEU A 93 0.35 10.38 14.85
CA LEU A 93 -0.05 9.32 13.93
C LEU A 93 -1.30 9.74 13.17
N PHE A 94 -1.19 9.94 11.86
CA PHE A 94 -2.33 10.28 11.01
C PHE A 94 -2.79 9.10 10.15
N GLY A 95 -1.98 8.06 9.99
CA GLY A 95 -2.41 6.88 9.25
C GLY A 95 -1.64 5.60 9.55
N VAL A 96 -2.27 4.48 9.21
CA VAL A 96 -1.75 3.12 9.35
C VAL A 96 -2.10 2.33 8.11
N GLY A 97 -1.14 1.60 7.54
CA GLY A 97 -1.38 0.60 6.50
C GLY A 97 -1.15 -0.80 7.04
N CYS A 98 -2.05 -1.74 6.81
CA CYS A 98 -1.92 -3.13 7.24
C CYS A 98 -1.69 -4.03 6.03
N LEU A 99 -0.60 -4.79 6.08
CA LEU A 99 -0.16 -5.65 4.98
C LEU A 99 -0.62 -7.10 5.22
N ASN A 100 -1.21 -7.69 4.19
CA ASN A 100 -1.67 -9.07 4.18
C ASN A 100 -0.67 -9.96 3.44
N LEU A 101 -0.35 -11.15 3.98
CA LEU A 101 0.57 -12.08 3.29
C LEU A 101 -0.13 -12.90 2.18
N VAL A 102 -1.44 -13.12 2.34
CA VAL A 102 -2.23 -14.05 1.53
C VAL A 102 -3.28 -13.33 0.69
N SER A 103 -3.92 -12.29 1.26
CA SER A 103 -4.90 -11.50 0.52
C SER A 103 -4.21 -10.49 -0.39
N ILE A 104 -4.82 -10.24 -1.55
CA ILE A 104 -4.46 -9.13 -2.44
C ILE A 104 -5.01 -7.80 -1.96
N ASP A 105 -6.00 -7.81 -1.07
CA ASP A 105 -6.57 -6.63 -0.45
C ASP A 105 -5.68 -6.14 0.69
N ALA A 106 -5.73 -4.84 0.98
CA ALA A 106 -4.99 -4.23 2.07
C ALA A 106 -5.89 -3.32 2.90
N ASP A 107 -5.73 -3.35 4.21
CA ASP A 107 -6.50 -2.48 5.10
C ASP A 107 -5.69 -1.23 5.40
N TYR A 108 -6.39 -0.11 5.61
CA TYR A 108 -5.74 1.13 6.01
C TYR A 108 -6.61 1.93 6.96
N GLU A 109 -5.97 2.81 7.71
CA GLU A 109 -6.59 3.76 8.61
C GLU A 109 -6.01 5.15 8.32
N VAL A 110 -6.86 6.15 8.16
CA VAL A 110 -6.48 7.55 7.96
C VAL A 110 -7.35 8.41 8.87
N HIS A 111 -6.74 9.22 9.73
CA HIS A 111 -7.42 10.07 10.72
C HIS A 111 -8.51 9.33 11.53
N GLY A 112 -8.21 8.12 12.00
CA GLY A 112 -9.15 7.29 12.77
C GLY A 112 -10.21 6.56 11.95
N ARG A 113 -10.29 6.79 10.63
CA ARG A 113 -11.20 6.09 9.73
C ARG A 113 -10.53 4.86 9.16
N LYS A 114 -11.04 3.68 9.50
CA LYS A 114 -10.62 2.39 8.92
C LYS A 114 -11.41 2.10 7.65
N ASP A 115 -10.71 1.70 6.60
CA ASP A 115 -11.30 1.30 5.33
C ASP A 115 -10.35 0.30 4.62
N GLN A 116 -10.74 -0.18 3.45
CA GLN A 116 -9.99 -1.21 2.72
C GLN A 116 -9.68 -0.76 1.28
N ILE A 117 -8.51 -1.19 0.79
CA ILE A 117 -8.10 -1.14 -0.61
C ILE A 117 -8.47 -2.49 -1.22
N VAL A 118 -9.53 -2.51 -2.03
CA VAL A 118 -10.11 -3.74 -2.58
C VAL A 118 -9.66 -3.95 -4.01
N ALA A 119 -9.11 -5.13 -4.30
CA ALA A 119 -8.74 -5.51 -5.65
C ALA A 119 -10.00 -5.77 -6.51
N GLN A 120 -10.15 -5.01 -7.60
CA GLN A 120 -11.32 -5.12 -8.49
C GLN A 120 -11.16 -6.25 -9.51
N ARG A 121 -9.93 -6.50 -9.99
CA ARG A 121 -9.61 -7.56 -10.96
C ARG A 121 -8.22 -8.13 -10.67
N ARG A 122 -8.08 -9.45 -10.78
CA ARG A 122 -6.80 -10.14 -10.53
C ARG A 122 -5.83 -10.07 -11.71
N LEU A 123 -6.36 -10.02 -12.94
CA LEU A 123 -5.56 -9.98 -14.18
C LEU A 123 -5.16 -8.55 -14.59
N LYS A 124 -5.96 -7.56 -14.21
CA LYS A 124 -5.65 -6.14 -14.36
C LYS A 124 -5.64 -5.56 -12.97
N THR A 125 -4.45 -5.29 -12.44
CA THR A 125 -4.18 -4.82 -11.08
C THR A 125 -4.76 -3.42 -10.86
N SER A 126 -6.08 -3.39 -10.67
CA SER A 126 -6.86 -2.21 -10.31
C SER A 126 -7.42 -2.37 -8.91
N TYR A 127 -7.24 -1.37 -8.07
CA TYR A 127 -7.63 -1.37 -6.67
C TYR A 127 -8.49 -0.14 -6.38
N SER A 128 -9.60 -0.30 -5.66
CA SER A 128 -10.48 0.82 -5.33
C SER A 128 -10.55 1.02 -3.83
N HIS A 129 -10.67 2.28 -3.43
CA HIS A 129 -10.92 2.67 -2.04
C HIS A 129 -11.87 3.86 -2.01
N ARG A 130 -12.57 4.02 -0.89
CA ARG A 130 -13.52 5.11 -0.70
C ARG A 130 -12.84 6.31 -0.03
N SER A 131 -12.85 7.45 -0.70
CA SER A 131 -12.32 8.71 -0.19
C SER A 131 -13.41 9.59 0.40
N THR A 132 -13.22 9.99 1.66
CA THR A 132 -14.01 11.06 2.28
C THR A 132 -13.32 12.41 2.19
N ALA A 133 -12.07 12.45 1.73
CA ALA A 133 -11.33 13.70 1.55
C ALA A 133 -11.59 14.34 0.19
N ALA A 134 -11.89 13.54 -0.84
CA ALA A 134 -12.27 13.99 -2.17
C ALA A 134 -13.78 14.31 -2.29
N LEU A 135 -14.35 15.07 -1.34
CA LEU A 135 -15.76 15.43 -1.36
C LEU A 135 -16.04 16.49 -2.45
N THR A 136 -16.64 16.08 -3.56
CA THR A 136 -17.11 17.01 -4.60
C THR A 136 -18.58 17.44 -4.37
N THR A 137 -19.42 16.54 -3.84
CA THR A 137 -20.88 16.76 -3.72
C THR A 137 -21.45 16.27 -2.37
N GLY A 138 -20.64 16.33 -1.30
CA GLY A 138 -21.04 15.85 0.03
C GLY A 138 -21.14 14.31 0.17
N LYS A 139 -20.79 13.57 -0.88
CA LYS A 139 -20.73 12.10 -0.90
C LYS A 139 -19.28 11.63 -0.98
N PRO A 140 -18.90 10.55 -0.27
CA PRO A 140 -17.60 9.91 -0.45
C PRO A 140 -17.41 9.50 -1.92
N VAL A 141 -16.23 9.75 -2.47
CA VAL A 141 -15.88 9.45 -3.86
C VAL A 141 -15.06 8.17 -3.91
N THR A 142 -15.32 7.32 -4.90
CA THR A 142 -14.50 6.12 -5.11
C THR A 142 -13.26 6.46 -5.92
N LEU A 143 -12.09 6.23 -5.34
CA LEU A 143 -10.80 6.42 -6.02
C LEU A 143 -10.22 5.08 -6.43
N THR A 144 -9.74 4.99 -7.67
CA THR A 144 -9.23 3.75 -8.25
C THR A 144 -7.76 3.89 -8.62
N TRP A 145 -6.93 3.01 -8.08
CA TRP A 145 -5.52 2.85 -8.38
C TRP A 145 -5.34 1.84 -9.51
N TYR A 146 -4.72 2.27 -10.60
CA TYR A 146 -4.28 1.41 -11.70
C TYR A 146 -2.78 1.20 -11.59
N SER A 147 -2.34 -0.07 -11.62
CA SER A 147 -0.91 -0.38 -11.68
C SER A 147 -0.45 -0.55 -13.13
N ASP A 148 0.58 0.20 -13.51
CA ASP A 148 1.33 0.05 -14.76
C ASP A 148 2.79 -0.25 -14.38
N SER A 149 3.02 -1.49 -13.96
CA SER A 149 4.29 -1.92 -13.38
C SER A 149 5.11 -2.73 -14.37
N ASN A 150 6.41 -2.47 -14.44
CA ASN A 150 7.38 -3.30 -15.13
C ASN A 150 8.42 -3.85 -14.13
N PHE A 151 9.34 -4.69 -14.60
CA PHE A 151 10.36 -5.33 -13.75
C PHE A 151 11.35 -4.37 -13.06
N THR A 152 11.33 -3.08 -13.40
CA THR A 152 12.27 -2.08 -12.85
C THR A 152 11.59 -0.95 -12.09
N LYS A 153 10.31 -0.69 -12.39
CA LYS A 153 9.53 0.43 -11.88
C LYS A 153 8.11 -0.01 -11.62
N TRP A 154 7.55 0.46 -10.51
CA TRP A 154 6.13 0.34 -10.23
C TRP A 154 5.50 1.72 -10.33
N ASP A 155 4.61 1.88 -11.32
CA ASP A 155 3.77 3.05 -11.43
C ASP A 155 2.35 2.70 -10.99
N PHE A 156 1.78 3.55 -10.15
CA PHE A 156 0.39 3.48 -9.71
C PHE A 156 -0.27 4.83 -10.00
N ILE A 157 -1.36 4.80 -10.76
CA ILE A 157 -2.12 6.00 -11.12
C ILE A 157 -3.47 5.94 -10.39
N CYS A 158 -3.73 6.91 -9.53
CA CYS A 158 -5.01 7.08 -8.87
C CYS A 158 -5.91 7.97 -9.72
N CYS A 159 -7.09 7.47 -10.06
CA CYS A 159 -8.11 8.21 -10.79
C CYS A 159 -9.37 8.36 -9.93
N ASP A 160 -10.11 9.44 -10.19
CA ASP A 160 -11.47 9.64 -9.68
C ASP A 160 -12.52 8.84 -10.47
N GLU A 161 -13.79 9.05 -10.13
CA GLU A 161 -14.93 8.39 -10.79
C GLU A 161 -15.03 8.75 -12.28
N GLN A 162 -14.60 9.95 -12.66
CA GLN A 162 -14.55 10.45 -14.02
C GLN A 162 -13.32 9.97 -14.79
N GLN A 163 -12.50 9.10 -14.19
CA GLN A 163 -11.23 8.60 -14.74
C GLN A 163 -10.19 9.71 -14.96
N LEU A 164 -10.30 10.83 -14.24
CA LEU A 164 -9.30 11.89 -14.24
C LEU A 164 -8.21 11.56 -13.21
N PRO A 165 -6.92 11.71 -13.56
CA PRO A 165 -5.83 11.38 -12.65
C PRO A 165 -5.79 12.37 -11.47
N ALA A 166 -5.94 11.84 -10.26
CA ALA A 166 -5.84 12.57 -9.00
C ALA A 166 -4.44 12.46 -8.40
N ALA A 167 -3.73 11.35 -8.62
CA ALA A 167 -2.35 11.20 -8.20
C ALA A 167 -1.61 10.15 -9.03
N LYS A 168 -0.27 10.23 -9.07
CA LYS A 168 0.60 9.19 -9.60
C LYS A 168 1.72 8.90 -8.60
N PHE A 169 1.83 7.67 -8.16
CA PHE A 169 2.96 7.16 -7.39
C PHE A 169 3.89 6.35 -8.30
N THR A 170 5.18 6.64 -8.25
CA THR A 170 6.23 5.95 -9.02
C THR A 170 7.33 5.51 -8.08
N SER A 171 7.62 4.22 -8.07
CA SER A 171 8.70 3.62 -7.28
C SER A 171 9.70 2.91 -8.19
N LYS A 172 10.99 2.98 -7.82
CA LYS A 172 12.03 2.13 -8.43
C LYS A 172 12.24 0.94 -7.50
N ILE A 173 11.95 -0.27 -7.99
CA ILE A 173 12.03 -1.51 -7.20
C ILE A 173 13.42 -1.69 -6.57
N TRP A 174 14.48 -1.28 -7.29
CA TRP A 174 15.87 -1.41 -6.88
C TRP A 174 16.46 -0.14 -6.25
N GLY A 175 15.62 0.83 -5.87
CA GLY A 175 16.06 2.11 -5.32
C GLY A 175 16.54 2.01 -3.87
N VAL A 176 17.86 2.00 -3.63
CA VAL A 176 18.43 1.86 -2.28
C VAL A 176 18.25 3.11 -1.40
N LYS A 177 18.18 4.31 -2.00
CA LYS A 177 18.08 5.59 -1.26
C LYS A 177 16.73 6.29 -1.41
N LYS A 178 16.01 6.02 -2.49
CA LYS A 178 14.77 6.71 -2.86
C LYS A 178 13.70 5.67 -3.20
N LEU A 179 12.71 5.53 -2.31
CA LEU A 179 11.63 4.57 -2.45
C LEU A 179 10.69 4.93 -3.59
N GLY A 180 10.50 6.22 -3.85
CA GLY A 180 9.63 6.64 -4.93
C GLY A 180 9.35 8.13 -4.91
N ARG A 181 8.32 8.48 -5.65
CA ARG A 181 7.77 9.82 -5.77
C ARG A 181 6.26 9.73 -5.92
N ILE A 182 5.55 10.67 -5.32
CA ILE A 182 4.13 10.87 -5.59
C ILE A 182 3.91 12.25 -6.19
N LYS A 183 3.12 12.32 -7.26
CA LYS A 183 2.66 13.54 -7.92
C LYS A 183 1.14 13.64 -7.71
N PHE A 184 0.70 14.64 -6.98
CA PHE A 184 -0.72 14.98 -6.83
C PHE A 184 -1.14 15.84 -8.03
N MET A 185 -2.29 15.52 -8.60
CA MET A 185 -2.80 16.09 -9.84
C MET A 185 -4.25 16.56 -9.65
N GLY A 186 -4.69 17.44 -10.53
CA GLY A 186 -6.06 17.96 -10.51
C GLY A 186 -6.32 19.04 -9.46
N PRO A 187 -7.57 19.50 -9.34
CA PRO A 187 -7.94 20.65 -8.51
C PRO A 187 -7.72 20.40 -7.01
N MET A 188 -7.79 19.13 -6.58
CA MET A 188 -7.62 18.74 -5.18
C MET A 188 -6.16 18.46 -4.79
N ALA A 189 -5.19 18.73 -5.69
CA ALA A 189 -3.78 18.45 -5.45
C ALA A 189 -3.19 19.15 -4.21
N HIS A 190 -3.83 20.21 -3.71
CA HIS A 190 -3.39 20.98 -2.54
C HIS A 190 -4.17 20.65 -1.25
N ASN A 191 -5.18 19.77 -1.32
CA ASN A 191 -5.98 19.39 -0.16
C ASN A 191 -5.17 18.42 0.72
N GLN A 192 -4.77 18.88 1.90
CA GLN A 192 -3.94 18.11 2.82
C GLN A 192 -4.56 16.76 3.21
N LYS A 193 -5.86 16.73 3.52
CA LYS A 193 -6.53 15.48 3.92
C LYS A 193 -6.48 14.44 2.80
N LEU A 194 -6.67 14.90 1.56
CA LEU A 194 -6.58 14.03 0.40
C LEU A 194 -5.14 13.58 0.16
N GLN A 195 -4.16 14.49 0.31
CA GLN A 195 -2.75 14.14 0.16
C GLN A 195 -2.32 13.06 1.15
N GLU A 196 -2.70 13.19 2.42
CA GLU A 196 -2.41 12.22 3.47
C GLU A 196 -3.07 10.86 3.19
N GLU A 197 -4.34 10.86 2.78
CA GLU A 197 -5.05 9.64 2.38
C GLU A 197 -4.41 8.94 1.18
N ILE A 198 -4.05 9.70 0.15
CA ILE A 198 -3.38 9.22 -1.06
C ILE A 198 -1.98 8.67 -0.73
N VAL A 199 -1.24 9.29 0.17
CA VAL A 199 0.07 8.79 0.62
C VAL A 199 -0.08 7.47 1.37
N VAL A 200 -1.03 7.39 2.30
CA VAL A 200 -1.26 6.16 3.07
C VAL A 200 -1.66 5.03 2.14
N THR A 201 -2.62 5.26 1.25
CA THR A 201 -3.14 4.22 0.35
C THR A 201 -2.11 3.79 -0.69
N SER A 202 -1.41 4.72 -1.34
CA SER A 202 -0.38 4.39 -2.34
C SER A 202 0.79 3.60 -1.77
N LEU A 203 1.33 4.02 -0.62
CA LEU A 203 2.45 3.32 0.01
C LEU A 203 2.01 1.96 0.56
N THR A 204 0.83 1.88 1.16
CA THR A 204 0.26 0.60 1.60
C THR A 204 0.12 -0.38 0.44
N LEU A 205 -0.45 0.08 -0.68
CA LEU A 205 -0.58 -0.73 -1.88
C LEU A 205 0.78 -1.16 -2.44
N SER A 206 1.76 -0.25 -2.50
CA SER A 206 3.09 -0.57 -3.01
C SER A 206 3.81 -1.62 -2.17
N TYR A 207 3.75 -1.52 -0.84
CA TYR A 207 4.35 -2.51 0.07
C TYR A 207 3.58 -3.82 0.04
N GLN A 208 2.24 -3.78 -0.07
CA GLN A 208 1.41 -4.97 -0.25
C GLN A 208 1.85 -5.75 -1.49
N MET A 209 2.04 -5.06 -2.62
CA MET A 209 2.53 -5.68 -3.85
C MET A 209 3.96 -6.22 -3.71
N ALA A 210 4.83 -5.55 -2.95
CA ALA A 210 6.17 -6.08 -2.66
C ALA A 210 6.13 -7.40 -1.87
N VAL A 211 5.30 -7.45 -0.83
CA VAL A 211 5.11 -8.65 -0.02
C VAL A 211 4.56 -9.80 -0.88
N LEU A 212 3.54 -9.52 -1.69
CA LEU A 212 2.93 -10.52 -2.57
C LEU A 212 3.91 -11.02 -3.65
N THR A 213 4.70 -10.12 -4.25
CA THR A 213 5.69 -10.50 -5.27
C THR A 213 6.81 -11.36 -4.68
N GLY A 214 7.28 -11.06 -3.47
CA GLY A 214 8.25 -11.89 -2.76
C GLY A 214 7.74 -13.31 -2.47
N ASN A 215 6.45 -13.43 -2.10
CA ASN A 215 5.82 -14.74 -1.85
C ASN A 215 5.57 -15.53 -3.16
N ILE A 216 5.17 -14.86 -4.25
CA ILE A 216 4.95 -15.51 -5.55
C ILE A 216 6.26 -16.09 -6.10
N LEU A 217 7.40 -15.42 -5.90
CA LEU A 217 8.71 -15.96 -6.29
C LEU A 217 9.08 -17.21 -5.47
N ASN A 218 8.71 -17.28 -4.19
CA ASN A 218 8.87 -18.49 -3.38
C ASN A 218 7.95 -19.63 -3.87
N LEU A 219 6.73 -19.34 -4.33
CA LEU A 219 5.85 -20.34 -4.97
C LEU A 219 6.39 -20.80 -6.34
N ALA A 220 6.94 -19.89 -7.15
CA ALA A 220 7.58 -20.23 -8.41
C ALA A 220 8.86 -21.07 -8.20
N GLY A 221 9.63 -20.79 -7.14
CA GLY A 221 10.76 -21.61 -6.71
C GLY A 221 10.36 -23.04 -6.30
N ALA A 222 9.21 -23.21 -5.64
CA ALA A 222 8.67 -24.53 -5.31
C ALA A 222 8.13 -25.30 -6.53
N LEU A 223 7.67 -24.59 -7.57
CA LEU A 223 7.26 -25.17 -8.86
C LEU A 223 8.44 -25.48 -9.79
N ILE A 224 9.59 -24.82 -9.62
CA ILE A 224 10.83 -25.05 -10.38
C ILE A 224 11.79 -25.99 -9.63
N ALA A 225 11.63 -26.15 -8.31
CA ALA A 225 12.26 -27.19 -7.53
C ALA A 225 11.69 -28.55 -7.95
N ARG A 226 12.40 -29.21 -8.87
CA ARG A 226 12.11 -30.58 -9.31
C ARG A 226 11.83 -31.49 -8.10
N PRO A 227 10.73 -32.27 -8.09
CA PRO A 227 10.56 -33.34 -7.13
C PRO A 227 11.72 -34.32 -7.29
N GLY A 228 12.38 -34.66 -6.17
CA GLY A 228 13.21 -35.85 -5.98
C GLY A 228 14.18 -36.25 -7.10
N HIS A 229 15.49 -36.12 -6.85
CA HIS A 229 16.38 -37.15 -7.37
C HIS A 229 15.90 -38.49 -6.82
N GLU A 230 15.46 -39.40 -7.68
CA GLU A 230 15.30 -40.79 -7.29
C GLU A 230 16.66 -41.31 -6.80
N PRO A 231 16.73 -41.99 -5.64
CA PRO A 231 17.93 -42.70 -5.28
C PRO A 231 18.16 -43.79 -6.33
N LYS A 232 19.30 -43.71 -7.03
CA LYS A 232 19.74 -44.73 -7.98
C LYS A 232 19.76 -46.10 -7.30
N ALA A 233 18.80 -46.96 -7.63
CA ALA A 233 18.86 -48.38 -7.34
C ALA A 233 19.77 -49.06 -8.37
N GLY A 234 20.93 -49.54 -7.94
CA GLY A 234 21.80 -50.37 -8.78
C GLY A 234 23.23 -50.56 -8.28
N SER A 235 23.43 -51.20 -7.13
CA SER A 235 24.52 -52.18 -6.94
C SER A 235 24.35 -52.99 -5.65
N SER A 236 24.10 -54.30 -5.83
CA SER A 236 24.47 -55.46 -4.99
C SER A 236 24.04 -55.56 -3.51
N ALA A 237 23.21 -56.58 -3.26
CA ALA A 237 22.71 -57.12 -1.97
C ALA A 237 23.83 -57.76 -1.09
N PRO A 238 23.59 -58.29 0.14
CA PRO A 238 22.62 -59.38 0.42
C PRO A 238 21.79 -59.33 1.73
N ARG A 239 20.59 -59.94 1.63
CA ARG A 239 19.78 -60.72 2.60
C ARG A 239 19.74 -60.29 4.07
N THR A 240 18.52 -60.09 4.59
CA THR A 240 17.82 -61.04 5.49
C THR A 240 16.31 -60.75 5.47
N VAL A 241 15.49 -61.79 5.23
CA VAL A 241 14.02 -61.82 5.33
C VAL A 241 13.62 -62.35 6.73
N PRO A 242 12.34 -62.46 7.12
CA PRO A 242 11.14 -61.65 6.84
C PRO A 242 10.36 -61.28 8.14
N PHE A 243 9.36 -60.40 8.06
CA PHE A 243 8.14 -60.61 8.86
C PHE A 243 6.90 -60.30 8.03
N SER A 244 5.91 -61.18 8.21
CA SER A 244 4.71 -61.40 7.42
C SER A 244 3.48 -60.89 8.17
N SER A 245 2.54 -60.26 7.46
CA SER A 245 1.10 -60.58 7.51
C SER A 245 0.42 -59.76 6.41
N SER A 246 0.12 -60.33 5.24
CA SER A 246 -1.05 -61.16 4.91
C SER A 246 -2.40 -60.42 5.00
N ARG A 247 -3.03 -60.32 3.81
CA ARG A 247 -4.48 -60.31 3.50
C ARG A 247 -5.31 -59.12 4.03
N GLU A 248 -6.31 -58.58 3.33
CA GLU A 248 -7.25 -59.19 2.38
C GLU A 248 -7.89 -58.10 1.48
N SER A 249 -7.68 -58.21 0.17
CA SER A 249 -8.71 -58.34 -0.88
C SER A 249 -10.16 -57.90 -0.59
N THR A 250 -10.64 -56.85 -1.27
CA THR A 250 -11.60 -56.85 -2.42
C THR A 250 -13.08 -56.83 -1.96
N GLU A 251 -14.11 -56.26 -2.60
CA GLU A 251 -14.37 -55.61 -3.90
C GLU A 251 -15.87 -55.18 -3.91
N ILE A 252 -16.26 -54.31 -4.87
CA ILE A 252 -17.62 -54.09 -5.46
C ILE A 252 -18.72 -53.54 -4.50
N GLY A 253 -19.53 -52.53 -4.82
CA GLY A 253 -19.85 -51.81 -6.05
C GLY A 253 -21.36 -51.59 -6.15
N GLN A 254 -21.77 -50.46 -6.77
CA GLN A 254 -23.11 -50.13 -7.32
C GLN A 254 -24.27 -49.92 -6.32
N SER A 255 -25.33 -49.15 -6.59
CA SER A 255 -25.73 -48.07 -7.52
C SER A 255 -27.19 -47.67 -7.15
N GLN A 256 -27.69 -46.58 -7.76
CA GLN A 256 -29.11 -46.14 -7.91
C GLN A 256 -29.77 -45.38 -6.74
N ALA A 257 -30.18 -44.11 -6.92
CA ALA A 257 -31.35 -43.56 -7.64
C ALA A 257 -32.65 -43.78 -6.82
N GLU A 258 -33.51 -42.81 -6.48
CA GLU A 258 -34.36 -41.88 -7.25
C GLU A 258 -34.93 -40.81 -6.26
N ALA A 259 -35.16 -39.55 -6.65
CA ALA A 259 -36.47 -38.93 -6.99
C ALA A 259 -37.58 -39.17 -5.93
N SER A 260 -38.41 -38.25 -5.43
CA SER A 260 -39.02 -36.96 -5.82
C SER A 260 -39.54 -36.36 -4.48
N GLU A 261 -39.99 -35.11 -4.27
CA GLU A 261 -41.25 -34.54 -4.75
C GLU A 261 -41.47 -33.20 -4.00
N GLN A 262 -41.78 -32.13 -4.73
CA GLN A 262 -42.49 -30.93 -4.26
C GLN A 262 -43.99 -31.16 -4.56
N PRO A 263 -44.98 -30.57 -3.85
CA PRO A 263 -45.26 -29.13 -4.02
C PRO A 263 -46.01 -28.36 -2.90
N ALA A 264 -45.99 -27.04 -3.07
CA ALA A 264 -46.98 -25.98 -2.79
C ALA A 264 -48.16 -26.16 -1.80
N ASN A 265 -48.28 -25.21 -0.86
CA ASN A 265 -49.51 -24.46 -0.48
C ASN A 265 -49.06 -23.36 0.51
N GLY A 266 -49.47 -22.09 0.53
CA GLY A 266 -50.69 -21.43 0.09
C GLY A 266 -51.25 -20.63 1.29
N THR A 267 -51.72 -19.39 1.05
CA THR A 267 -52.72 -18.63 1.85
C THR A 267 -52.25 -17.36 2.60
N GLN A 268 -52.62 -16.20 2.04
CA GLN A 268 -52.91 -14.92 2.75
C GLN A 268 -54.17 -15.07 3.63
N PRO A 269 -54.36 -14.17 4.60
CA PRO A 269 -55.52 -13.28 4.45
C PRO A 269 -55.27 -11.81 4.81
N GLN A 270 -56.16 -10.98 4.27
CA GLN A 270 -56.40 -9.57 4.58
C GLN A 270 -56.96 -9.36 6.00
N SER A 271 -56.75 -8.18 6.60
CA SER A 271 -57.80 -7.21 7.03
C SER A 271 -57.40 -6.36 8.25
N ALA A 272 -57.81 -5.08 8.19
CA ALA A 272 -58.03 -4.07 9.26
C ALA A 272 -56.81 -3.68 10.14
N ILE A 273 -56.50 -2.41 10.43
CA ILE A 273 -57.29 -1.21 10.77
C ILE A 273 -56.54 0.03 10.25
#